data_AF-A0A3P6UAB9-F1
#
_entry.id   AF-A0A3P6UAB9-F1
#
_cell.length_a   1.000
_cell.length_b   1.000
_cell.length_c   1.000
_cell.angle_alpha   90.00
_cell.angle_beta   90.00
_cell.angle_gamma   90.00
#
_symmetry.space_group_name_H-M   'P 1'
#
loop_
_entity.id
_entity.type
_entity.pdbx_description
1 polymer ?
#
loop_
_entity_poly.entity_id
_entity_poly.type
_entity_poly.pdbx_seq_one_letter_code
_entity_poly.pdbx_strand_id
1 'polypeptide(L)'
;MCCAIAALLKFVITTINVILGIAFLVVALLGLLLKTSAGFVKSLLKTCLSFGGDVPDDQAMFLTEFVLEHATSLSIVLIVVGLILAALCFVGAFAACCICGLLLKIYAIILGVLLVAQIIAVAVLFSNPTKLSQSCNEVLTQMLVYFGQDTDMGKVSTMIWNFTMTVRIAPKNTTVVAVKLNDQL
;
A
#
# COMPACT_ATOMS: atom_id res chain seq x y z
N MET A 1 3.51 -41.95 12.63
CA MET A 1 4.22 -40.64 12.50
C MET A 1 3.55 -39.67 11.51
N CYS A 2 2.84 -40.14 10.47
CA CYS A 2 2.12 -39.25 9.52
C CYS A 2 0.93 -38.47 10.14
N CYS A 3 0.25 -39.01 11.16
CA CYS A 3 -0.90 -38.33 11.77
C CYS A 3 -0.51 -37.07 12.57
N ALA A 4 0.64 -37.10 13.25
CA ALA A 4 1.12 -35.97 14.04
C ALA A 4 1.44 -34.76 13.15
N ILE A 5 2.12 -35.00 12.01
CA ILE A 5 2.49 -33.96 11.04
C ILE A 5 1.25 -33.32 10.42
N ALA A 6 0.26 -34.13 10.03
CA ALA A 6 -0.99 -33.63 9.48
C ALA A 6 -1.80 -32.81 10.50
N ALA A 7 -1.80 -33.22 11.78
CA ALA A 7 -2.45 -32.46 12.85
C ALA A 7 -1.74 -31.12 13.12
N LEU A 8 -0.41 -31.13 13.15
CA LEU A 8 0.41 -29.93 13.35
C LEU A 8 0.23 -28.93 12.20
N LEU A 9 0.23 -29.42 10.95
CA LEU A 9 0.00 -28.59 9.78
C LEU A 9 -1.40 -27.95 9.79
N LYS A 10 -2.44 -28.69 10.18
CA LYS A 10 -3.80 -28.15 10.34
C LYS A 10 -3.88 -27.07 11.41
N PHE A 11 -3.19 -27.27 12.53
CA PHE A 11 -3.12 -26.28 13.60
C PHE A 11 -2.47 -24.99 13.08
N VAL A 12 -1.31 -25.10 12.44
CA VAL A 12 -0.58 -23.96 11.85
C VAL A 12 -1.43 -23.23 10.82
N ILE A 13 -2.03 -23.94 9.86
CA ILE A 13 -2.89 -23.33 8.82
C ILE A 13 -4.07 -22.60 9.46
N THR A 14 -4.75 -23.23 10.42
CA THR A 14 -5.87 -22.61 11.13
C THR A 14 -5.42 -21.35 11.87
N THR A 15 -4.35 -21.43 12.65
CA THR A 15 -3.84 -20.29 13.43
C THR A 15 -3.45 -19.13 12.52
N ILE A 16 -2.69 -19.39 11.46
CA ILE A 16 -2.29 -18.36 10.49
C ILE A 16 -3.52 -17.74 9.83
N ASN A 17 -4.47 -18.54 9.34
CA ASN A 17 -5.67 -18.03 8.68
C ASN A 17 -6.58 -17.24 9.60
N VAL A 18 -6.68 -17.60 10.89
CA VAL A 18 -7.44 -16.81 11.86
C VAL A 18 -6.76 -15.46 12.10
N ILE A 19 -5.43 -15.43 12.29
CA ILE A 19 -4.68 -14.20 12.47
C ILE A 19 -4.80 -13.29 11.24
N LEU A 20 -4.59 -13.84 10.04
CA LEU A 20 -4.73 -13.10 8.78
C LEU A 20 -6.18 -12.64 8.57
N GLY A 21 -7.17 -13.46 8.87
CA GLY A 21 -8.58 -13.11 8.77
C GLY A 21 -8.94 -11.92 9.65
N ILE A 22 -8.46 -11.91 10.91
CA ILE A 22 -8.63 -10.76 11.81
C ILE A 22 -7.92 -9.53 11.25
N ALA A 23 -6.68 -9.67 10.74
CA ALA A 23 -5.96 -8.55 10.14
C ALA A 23 -6.69 -7.95 8.93
N PHE A 24 -7.23 -8.77 8.03
CA PHE A 24 -8.03 -8.29 6.89
C PHE A 24 -9.35 -7.66 7.31
N LEU A 25 -9.96 -8.14 8.41
CA LEU A 25 -11.14 -7.52 9.00
C LEU A 25 -10.79 -6.13 9.55
N VAL A 26 -9.64 -5.99 10.22
CA VAL A 26 -9.11 -4.67 10.61
C VAL A 26 -8.92 -3.79 9.38
N VAL A 27 -8.33 -4.29 8.28
CA VAL A 27 -8.19 -3.52 7.03
C VAL A 27 -9.54 -3.08 6.46
N ALA A 28 -10.57 -3.93 6.48
CA ALA A 28 -11.91 -3.54 6.05
C ALA A 28 -12.52 -2.46 6.97
N LEU A 29 -12.30 -2.57 8.29
CA LEU A 29 -12.67 -1.53 9.26
C LEU A 29 -11.91 -0.23 9.01
N LEU A 30 -10.61 -0.29 8.67
CA LEU A 30 -9.83 0.87 8.27
C LEU A 30 -10.43 1.52 7.02
N GLY A 31 -10.82 0.74 6.01
CA GLY A 31 -11.53 1.24 4.83
C GLY A 31 -12.84 1.94 5.20
N LEU A 32 -13.63 1.36 6.12
CA LEU A 32 -14.87 1.98 6.61
C LEU A 32 -14.61 3.28 7.39
N LEU A 33 -13.56 3.31 8.20
CA LEU A 33 -13.13 4.50 8.94
C LEU A 33 -12.58 5.58 8.02
N LEU A 34 -11.85 5.22 6.96
CA LEU A 34 -11.39 6.17 5.93
C LEU A 34 -12.58 6.83 5.22
N LYS A 35 -13.67 6.09 4.99
CA LYS A 35 -14.90 6.64 4.39
C LYS A 35 -15.65 7.60 5.31
N THR A 36 -15.57 7.39 6.63
CA THR A 36 -16.45 8.05 7.61
C THR A 36 -15.75 9.09 8.47
N SER A 37 -14.42 9.01 8.62
CA SER A 37 -13.66 9.79 9.60
C SER A 37 -12.43 10.47 9.01
N ALA A 38 -12.58 11.76 8.75
CA ALA A 38 -11.49 12.66 8.35
C ALA A 38 -10.32 12.68 9.35
N GLY A 39 -10.62 12.62 10.66
CA GLY A 39 -9.60 12.61 11.71
C GLY A 39 -8.74 11.34 11.67
N PHE A 40 -9.32 10.21 11.27
CA PHE A 40 -8.59 8.96 11.14
C PHE A 40 -7.62 8.98 9.95
N VAL A 41 -8.07 9.49 8.79
CA VAL A 41 -7.20 9.70 7.61
C VAL A 41 -6.00 10.56 7.99
N LYS A 42 -6.24 11.68 8.69
CA LYS A 42 -5.18 12.61 9.14
C LYS A 42 -4.11 11.91 9.96
N SER A 43 -4.53 11.06 10.90
CA SER A 43 -3.61 10.32 11.78
C SER A 43 -2.79 9.28 11.04
N LEU A 44 -3.41 8.53 10.12
CA LEU A 44 -2.70 7.57 9.28
C LEU A 44 -1.71 8.26 8.35
N LEU A 45 -2.12 9.36 7.72
CA LEU A 45 -1.25 10.11 6.84
C LEU A 45 -0.06 10.69 7.59
N LYS A 46 -0.29 11.30 8.76
CA LYS A 46 0.78 11.81 9.62
C LYS A 46 1.76 10.71 10.04
N THR A 47 1.26 9.51 10.33
CA THR A 47 2.09 8.34 10.69
C THR A 47 2.89 7.81 9.49
N CYS A 48 2.30 7.76 8.29
CA CYS A 48 2.99 7.34 7.07
C CYS A 48 4.04 8.37 6.64
N LEU A 49 3.70 9.66 6.70
CA LEU A 49 4.59 10.78 6.38
C LEU A 49 5.77 10.80 7.35
N SER A 50 5.54 10.66 8.67
CA SER A 50 6.62 10.61 9.66
C SER A 50 7.57 9.42 9.49
N PHE A 51 7.11 8.32 8.86
CA PHE A 51 7.96 7.19 8.47
C PHE A 51 8.85 7.51 7.25
N GLY A 52 8.44 8.45 6.38
CA GLY A 52 9.13 8.86 5.16
C GLY A 52 9.97 10.14 5.26
N GLY A 53 9.75 10.97 6.28
CA GLY A 53 10.47 12.22 6.53
C GLY A 53 9.62 13.21 7.34
N ASP A 54 10.25 14.20 7.99
CA ASP A 54 9.50 15.24 8.70
C ASP A 54 8.85 16.18 7.68
N VAL A 55 7.51 16.12 7.57
CA VAL A 55 6.72 16.92 6.62
C VAL A 55 5.94 17.95 7.42
N PRO A 56 5.93 19.23 6.99
CA PRO A 56 5.23 20.26 7.74
C PRO A 56 3.71 20.00 7.76
N ASP A 57 3.06 20.38 8.87
CA ASP A 57 1.66 20.00 9.19
C ASP A 57 0.63 20.60 8.19
N ASP A 58 0.97 21.68 7.48
CA ASP A 58 0.18 22.31 6.42
C ASP A 58 0.00 21.37 5.21
N GLN A 59 1.11 20.75 4.83
CA GLN A 59 1.21 19.78 3.76
C GLN A 59 0.45 18.49 4.09
N ALA A 60 0.60 17.98 5.31
CA ALA A 60 -0.16 16.81 5.78
C ALA A 60 -1.68 17.06 5.80
N MET A 61 -2.10 18.27 6.16
CA MET A 61 -3.52 18.65 6.17
C MET A 61 -4.10 18.69 4.75
N PHE A 62 -3.37 19.26 3.79
CA PHE A 62 -3.80 19.33 2.40
C PHE A 62 -3.90 17.95 1.74
N LEU A 63 -2.93 17.05 1.95
CA LEU A 63 -3.05 15.67 1.45
C LEU A 63 -4.19 14.91 2.11
N THR A 64 -4.47 15.17 3.39
CA THR A 64 -5.59 14.53 4.08
C THR A 64 -6.91 14.93 3.43
N GLU A 65 -7.07 16.22 3.09
CA GLU A 65 -8.26 16.76 2.45
C GLU A 65 -8.46 16.19 1.04
N PHE A 66 -7.38 16.08 0.26
CA PHE A 66 -7.44 15.45 -1.05
C PHE A 66 -7.69 13.93 -0.99
N VAL A 67 -7.06 13.24 -0.04
CA VAL A 67 -7.32 11.82 0.21
C VAL A 67 -8.76 11.64 0.64
N LEU A 68 -9.34 12.54 1.42
CA LEU A 68 -10.77 12.51 1.78
C LEU A 68 -11.68 12.75 0.58
N GLU A 69 -11.32 13.66 -0.31
CA GLU A 69 -12.06 13.93 -1.54
C GLU A 69 -12.09 12.70 -2.46
N HIS A 70 -10.98 11.95 -2.53
CA HIS A 70 -10.88 10.70 -3.28
C HIS A 70 -11.05 9.44 -2.40
N ALA A 71 -11.37 9.59 -1.12
CA ALA A 71 -11.37 8.50 -0.14
C ALA A 71 -12.45 7.50 -0.45
N THR A 72 -13.54 7.93 -1.08
CA THR A 72 -14.66 7.06 -1.45
C THR A 72 -14.17 5.88 -2.28
N SER A 73 -13.35 6.13 -3.29
CA SER A 73 -12.81 5.09 -4.18
C SER A 73 -11.85 4.15 -3.44
N LEU A 74 -10.90 4.71 -2.68
CA LEU A 74 -9.90 3.93 -1.94
C LEU A 74 -10.54 3.09 -0.81
N SER A 75 -11.47 3.69 -0.09
CA SER A 75 -12.20 3.05 1.01
C SER A 75 -13.05 1.89 0.52
N ILE A 76 -13.75 2.04 -0.61
CA ILE A 76 -14.54 0.96 -1.21
C ILE A 76 -13.62 -0.21 -1.58
N VAL A 77 -12.47 0.05 -2.22
CA VAL A 77 -11.52 -1.01 -2.57
C VAL A 77 -10.99 -1.71 -1.32
N LEU A 78 -10.59 -0.97 -0.28
CA LEU A 78 -10.13 -1.52 1.00
C LEU A 78 -11.19 -2.38 1.70
N ILE A 79 -12.46 -1.93 1.71
CA ILE A 79 -13.57 -2.68 2.28
C ILE A 79 -13.82 -3.98 1.50
N VAL A 80 -13.95 -3.88 0.18
CA VAL A 80 -14.28 -5.04 -0.69
C VAL A 80 -13.16 -6.07 -0.65
N VAL A 81 -11.92 -5.64 -0.86
CA VAL A 81 -10.75 -6.54 -0.85
C VAL A 81 -10.54 -7.13 0.55
N GLY A 82 -10.65 -6.32 1.60
CA GLY A 82 -10.53 -6.76 2.99
C GLY A 82 -11.59 -7.80 3.37
N LEU A 83 -12.86 -7.59 3.00
CA LEU A 83 -13.93 -8.55 3.27
C LEU A 83 -13.78 -9.84 2.47
N ILE A 84 -13.40 -9.78 1.20
CA ILE A 84 -13.17 -10.97 0.37
C ILE A 84 -12.02 -11.81 0.94
N LEU A 85 -10.91 -11.16 1.31
CA LEU A 85 -9.75 -11.84 1.90
C LEU A 85 -10.06 -12.37 3.30
N ALA A 86 -10.81 -11.64 4.12
CA ALA A 86 -11.27 -12.12 5.42
C ALA A 86 -12.16 -13.36 5.27
N ALA A 87 -13.14 -13.34 4.36
CA ALA A 87 -14.00 -14.48 4.06
C ALA A 87 -13.19 -15.68 3.56
N LEU A 88 -12.23 -15.45 2.66
CA LEU A 88 -11.31 -16.49 2.18
C LEU A 88 -10.52 -17.11 3.35
N CYS A 89 -10.02 -16.30 4.28
CA CYS A 89 -9.30 -16.76 5.46
C CYS A 89 -10.19 -17.56 6.42
N PHE A 90 -11.43 -17.13 6.65
CA PHE A 90 -12.40 -17.89 7.45
C PHE A 90 -12.71 -19.24 6.81
N VAL A 91 -12.98 -19.28 5.50
CA VAL A 91 -13.18 -20.55 4.77
C VAL A 91 -11.94 -21.44 4.88
N GLY A 92 -10.74 -20.88 4.82
CA GLY A 92 -9.48 -21.60 5.04
C GLY A 92 -9.35 -22.18 6.45
N ALA A 93 -9.74 -21.44 7.47
CA ALA A 93 -9.76 -21.91 8.86
C ALA A 93 -10.78 -23.03 9.08
N PHE A 94 -12.01 -22.89 8.54
CA PHE A 94 -13.03 -23.93 8.58
C PHE A 94 -12.61 -25.18 7.78
N ALA A 95 -11.98 -25.01 6.61
CA ALA A 95 -11.45 -26.10 5.79
C ALA A 95 -10.39 -26.93 6.54
N ALA A 96 -9.52 -26.27 7.31
CA ALA A 96 -8.49 -26.93 8.10
C ALA A 96 -9.06 -27.63 9.35
N CYS A 97 -10.08 -27.04 9.99
CA CYS A 97 -10.72 -27.58 11.19
C CYS A 97 -11.61 -28.80 10.90
N CYS A 98 -12.41 -28.77 9.83
CA CYS A 98 -13.41 -29.81 9.54
C CYS A 98 -12.85 -31.11 8.91
N ILE A 99 -11.51 -31.26 8.79
CA ILE A 99 -10.84 -32.46 8.22
C ILE A 99 -11.23 -32.77 6.75
N CYS A 100 -11.99 -31.89 6.10
CA CYS A 100 -12.37 -32.02 4.70
C CYS A 100 -11.15 -31.79 3.78
N GLY A 101 -10.41 -32.86 3.49
CA GLY A 101 -9.23 -32.82 2.60
C GLY A 101 -9.54 -32.26 1.19
N LEU A 102 -10.80 -32.39 0.73
CA LEU A 102 -11.26 -31.80 -0.51
C LEU A 102 -11.32 -30.26 -0.45
N LEU A 103 -11.86 -29.69 0.64
CA LEU A 103 -11.96 -28.24 0.83
C LEU A 103 -10.58 -27.60 0.95
N LEU A 104 -9.67 -28.25 1.69
CA LEU A 104 -8.29 -27.78 1.86
C LEU A 104 -7.54 -27.77 0.53
N LYS A 105 -7.79 -28.76 -0.34
CA LYS A 105 -7.18 -28.83 -1.67
C LYS A 105 -7.65 -27.69 -2.58
N ILE A 106 -8.96 -27.40 -2.60
CA ILE A 106 -9.51 -26.26 -3.36
C ILE A 106 -8.96 -24.94 -2.81
N TYR A 107 -8.92 -24.78 -1.48
CA TYR A 107 -8.36 -23.61 -0.83
C TYR A 107 -6.87 -23.40 -1.19
N ALA A 108 -6.07 -24.46 -1.18
CA ALA A 108 -4.66 -24.41 -1.59
C ALA A 108 -4.49 -24.04 -3.07
N ILE A 109 -5.37 -24.53 -3.96
CA ILE A 109 -5.36 -24.14 -5.38
C ILE A 109 -5.67 -22.65 -5.53
N ILE A 110 -6.70 -22.13 -4.84
CA ILE A 110 -7.06 -20.71 -4.89
C ILE A 110 -5.89 -19.84 -4.41
N LEU A 111 -5.28 -20.19 -3.28
CA LEU A 111 -4.09 -19.48 -2.78
C LEU A 111 -2.92 -19.58 -3.75
N GLY A 112 -2.68 -20.75 -4.34
CA GLY A 112 -1.63 -20.94 -5.33
C GLY A 112 -1.81 -20.04 -6.55
N VAL A 113 -3.04 -19.96 -7.08
CA VAL A 113 -3.36 -19.06 -8.21
C VAL A 113 -3.18 -17.59 -7.80
N LEU A 114 -3.65 -17.19 -6.62
CA LEU A 114 -3.47 -15.83 -6.11
C LEU A 114 -1.98 -15.46 -6.00
N LEU A 115 -1.17 -16.38 -5.46
CA LEU A 115 0.24 -16.18 -5.25
C LEU A 115 1.01 -16.11 -6.57
N VAL A 116 0.69 -16.98 -7.54
CA VAL A 116 1.25 -16.91 -8.89
C VAL A 116 0.88 -15.59 -9.57
N ALA A 117 -0.38 -15.15 -9.45
CA ALA A 117 -0.82 -13.87 -10.01
C ALA A 117 -0.05 -12.69 -9.39
N GLN A 118 0.17 -12.70 -8.07
CA GLN A 118 0.97 -11.68 -7.38
C GLN A 118 2.44 -11.70 -7.83
N ILE A 119 3.05 -12.88 -7.94
CA ILE A 119 4.43 -13.02 -8.43
C ILE A 119 4.55 -12.50 -9.85
N ILE A 120 3.61 -12.84 -10.74
CA ILE A 120 3.60 -12.33 -12.12
C ILE A 120 3.45 -10.80 -12.11
N ALA A 121 2.53 -10.25 -11.31
CA ALA A 121 2.37 -8.80 -11.22
C ALA A 121 3.67 -8.11 -10.78
N VAL A 122 4.31 -8.60 -9.71
CA VAL A 122 5.59 -8.07 -9.23
C VAL A 122 6.71 -8.28 -10.25
N ALA A 123 6.78 -9.45 -10.89
CA ALA A 123 7.79 -9.76 -11.90
C ALA A 123 7.64 -8.88 -13.15
N VAL A 124 6.42 -8.65 -13.63
CA VAL A 124 6.16 -7.74 -14.76
C VAL A 124 6.54 -6.31 -14.37
N LEU A 125 6.21 -5.90 -13.14
CA LEU A 125 6.57 -4.60 -12.59
C LEU A 125 8.10 -4.43 -12.59
N PHE A 126 8.85 -5.36 -12.00
CA PHE A 126 10.31 -5.26 -11.86
C PHE A 126 11.10 -5.60 -13.14
N SER A 127 10.58 -6.46 -14.03
CA SER A 127 11.30 -6.93 -15.22
C SER A 127 11.31 -5.89 -16.35
N ASN A 128 10.41 -4.91 -16.32
CA ASN A 128 10.44 -3.77 -17.24
C ASN A 128 10.63 -2.47 -16.44
N PRO A 129 11.83 -2.20 -15.90
CA PRO A 129 12.10 -0.94 -15.24
C PRO A 129 11.86 0.25 -16.18
N THR A 130 11.98 0.03 -17.49
CA THR A 130 11.62 1.01 -18.53
C THR A 130 10.13 1.27 -18.61
N LYS A 131 9.24 0.26 -18.57
CA LYS A 131 7.79 0.47 -18.54
C LYS A 131 7.29 1.01 -17.20
N LEU A 132 7.88 0.58 -16.09
CA LEU A 132 7.64 1.18 -14.78
C LEU A 132 8.01 2.66 -14.80
N SER A 133 9.21 3.00 -15.30
CA SER A 133 9.66 4.38 -15.40
C SER A 133 8.85 5.16 -16.43
N GLN A 134 8.36 4.53 -17.50
CA GLN A 134 7.48 5.16 -18.48
C GLN A 134 6.10 5.41 -17.91
N SER A 135 5.44 4.43 -17.29
CA SER A 135 4.13 4.63 -16.65
C SER A 135 4.23 5.57 -15.46
N CYS A 136 5.31 5.51 -14.69
CA CYS A 136 5.56 6.47 -13.61
C CYS A 136 5.80 7.86 -14.19
N ASN A 137 6.60 8.02 -15.25
CA ASN A 137 6.75 9.30 -15.94
C ASN A 137 5.45 9.77 -16.59
N GLU A 138 4.63 8.90 -17.17
CA GLU A 138 3.34 9.25 -17.77
C GLU A 138 2.37 9.74 -16.71
N VAL A 139 2.24 9.01 -15.60
CA VAL A 139 1.43 9.42 -14.45
C VAL A 139 1.96 10.72 -13.85
N LEU A 140 3.29 10.85 -13.71
CA LEU A 140 3.93 12.05 -13.19
C LEU A 140 3.78 13.24 -14.14
N THR A 141 3.82 13.02 -15.46
CA THR A 141 3.60 14.03 -16.50
C THR A 141 2.14 14.45 -16.57
N GLN A 142 1.21 13.48 -16.44
CA GLN A 142 -0.22 13.77 -16.33
C GLN A 142 -0.52 14.55 -15.06
N MET A 143 0.09 14.18 -13.92
CA MET A 143 0.03 15.00 -12.70
C MET A 143 0.64 16.38 -12.95
N LEU A 144 1.78 16.47 -13.64
CA LEU A 144 2.48 17.73 -13.95
C LEU A 144 1.63 18.73 -14.72
N VAL A 145 0.68 18.29 -15.55
CA VAL A 145 -0.26 19.18 -16.26
C VAL A 145 -1.13 19.99 -15.27
N TYR A 146 -1.36 19.44 -14.09
CA TYR A 146 -2.08 20.11 -13.00
C TYR A 146 -1.13 20.91 -12.08
N PHE A 147 0.19 20.73 -12.16
CA PHE A 147 1.17 21.43 -11.34
C PHE A 147 1.03 22.96 -11.44
N GLY A 148 0.88 23.65 -10.29
CA GLY A 148 0.67 25.09 -10.22
C GLY A 148 -0.74 25.58 -10.58
N GLN A 149 -1.69 24.70 -10.90
CA GLN A 149 -3.10 25.09 -11.02
C GLN A 149 -3.76 25.20 -9.64
N ASP A 150 -4.66 26.17 -9.46
CA ASP A 150 -5.39 26.40 -8.20
C ASP A 150 -6.49 25.34 -7.91
N THR A 151 -6.62 24.35 -8.80
CA THR A 151 -7.49 23.17 -8.63
C THR A 151 -6.94 22.21 -7.57
N ASP A 152 -7.81 21.40 -6.94
CA ASP A 152 -7.43 20.45 -5.88
C ASP A 152 -6.39 19.41 -6.36
N MET A 153 -6.52 18.94 -7.60
CA MET A 153 -5.53 18.07 -8.26
C MET A 153 -4.18 18.77 -8.50
N GLY A 154 -4.19 20.08 -8.72
CA GLY A 154 -2.99 20.85 -9.02
C GLY A 154 -2.14 21.15 -7.81
N LYS A 155 -2.77 21.43 -6.67
CA LYS A 155 -2.09 21.55 -5.38
C LYS A 155 -1.51 20.20 -4.93
N VAL A 156 -2.20 19.07 -5.17
CA VAL A 156 -1.65 17.74 -4.84
C VAL A 156 -0.51 17.36 -5.76
N SER A 157 -0.62 17.62 -7.06
CA SER A 157 0.51 17.43 -7.95
C SER A 157 1.71 18.28 -7.53
N THR A 158 1.47 19.54 -7.12
CA THR A 158 2.52 20.44 -6.64
C THR A 158 3.21 19.90 -5.41
N MET A 159 2.44 19.30 -4.51
CA MET A 159 2.96 18.72 -3.29
C MET A 159 3.68 17.37 -3.51
N ILE A 160 3.11 16.45 -4.29
CA ILE A 160 3.77 15.19 -4.66
C ILE A 160 5.09 15.49 -5.36
N TRP A 161 5.10 16.50 -6.23
CA TRP A 161 6.30 16.96 -6.92
C TRP A 161 7.32 17.59 -5.96
N ASN A 162 6.90 18.49 -5.06
CA ASN A 162 7.77 19.04 -4.01
C ASN A 162 8.32 17.94 -3.11
N PHE A 163 7.52 16.96 -2.71
CA PHE A 163 7.96 15.83 -1.89
C PHE A 163 8.96 14.94 -2.65
N THR A 164 8.69 14.65 -3.92
CA THR A 164 9.58 13.88 -4.80
C THR A 164 10.90 14.61 -5.03
N MET A 165 10.86 15.94 -5.21
CA MET A 165 12.04 16.80 -5.31
C MET A 165 12.78 16.96 -3.99
N THR A 166 12.10 16.88 -2.85
CA THR A 166 12.72 16.96 -1.52
C THR A 166 13.36 15.62 -1.12
N VAL A 167 12.79 14.49 -1.55
CA VAL A 167 13.26 13.13 -1.26
C VAL A 167 14.50 12.70 -2.08
N ARG A 168 14.90 13.44 -3.12
CA ARG A 168 16.20 13.31 -3.81
C ARG A 168 16.91 14.67 -3.73
N ILE A 169 18.04 14.93 -3.06
CA ILE A 169 19.26 14.16 -2.82
C ILE A 169 19.91 14.74 -1.54
N ALA A 170 19.78 14.11 -0.36
CA ALA A 170 20.79 14.26 0.68
C ALA A 170 21.76 13.09 0.50
N PRO A 171 22.90 13.26 -0.21
CA PRO A 171 23.86 12.19 -0.33
C PRO A 171 24.33 11.83 1.09
N LYS A 172 24.08 10.58 1.49
CA LYS A 172 24.74 9.97 2.65
C LYS A 172 26.25 9.99 2.33
N ASN A 173 26.93 11.00 2.86
CA ASN A 173 28.38 11.19 2.86
C ASN A 173 29.02 11.76 1.56
N THR A 174 29.08 13.10 1.45
CA THR A 174 30.26 13.76 0.87
C THR A 174 30.40 15.16 1.46
N THR A 175 31.32 15.28 2.41
CA THR A 175 31.99 16.54 2.73
C THR A 175 32.63 17.12 1.48
N VAL A 176 32.31 18.38 1.18
CA VAL A 176 33.11 19.37 0.43
C VAL A 176 33.45 19.01 -1.03
N VAL A 177 33.04 19.87 -1.98
CA VAL A 177 33.92 20.58 -2.95
C VAL A 177 33.06 21.30 -4.02
N ALA A 178 33.24 22.61 -4.04
CA ALA A 178 33.13 23.54 -5.18
C ALA A 178 31.79 23.83 -5.86
N VAL A 179 31.06 24.83 -5.34
CA VAL A 179 30.77 26.03 -6.14
C VAL A 179 31.27 27.24 -5.34
N LYS A 180 32.60 27.37 -5.32
CA LYS A 180 33.29 28.65 -5.11
C LYS A 180 33.69 29.12 -6.52
N LEU A 181 32.77 29.81 -7.19
CA LEU A 181 32.90 30.55 -8.44
C LEU A 181 31.68 31.48 -8.37
N ASN A 182 31.75 32.79 -8.18
CA ASN A 182 32.72 33.74 -8.70
C ASN A 182 32.46 35.10 -8.01
N ASP A 183 32.90 35.24 -6.76
CA ASP A 183 32.88 36.52 -6.01
C ASP A 183 34.24 37.24 -6.06
N GLN A 184 35.09 36.90 -7.04
CA GLN A 184 36.37 37.57 -7.29
C GLN A 184 36.68 37.60 -8.79
N LEU A 185 35.87 38.34 -9.56
CA LEU A 185 36.35 39.19 -10.66
C LEU A 185 35.33 40.29 -10.96
#